data_AF-A0A966AXW1-F1
#
_entry.id   AF-A0A966AXW1-F1
#
_cell.length_a   1.000
_cell.length_b   1.000
_cell.length_c   1.000
_cell.angle_alpha   90.00
_cell.angle_beta   90.00
_cell.angle_gamma   90.00
#
_symmetry.space_group_name_H-M   'P 1'
#
loop_
_entity.id
_entity.type
_entity.pdbx_description
1 polymer ?
#
loop_
_entity_poly.entity_id
_entity_poly.type
_entity_poly.pdbx_seq_one_letter_code
_entity_poly.pdbx_strand_id
1 'polypeptide(L)'
;TMDSGLGDPPVSNVVVVGGGSIAATGVSGALEFTGTTTNPFNVGDCNADGLTNIADIVWTLSELFLSGPTTNCEIACDSNDDGFYDAGDAIYTANYVFLAGPAPVGPTNCGTTPGQTPEDCVSSNCVPDGGPDFLTFEIDVQPMLTASCMPCHTPTGSQGNGPSAGLLLTENALGNILGVASGECNILNLVTAGDSSGSWLFRKIAGTHVDQDILDLGCCADTDGDSEPDGCGQQMPRGSFCCLDQTTIDLVEAWIDQGAN
;
A
#
# COMPACT_ATOMS: atom_id res chain seq x y z
N THR A 1 60.85 -2.18 -12.30
CA THR A 1 59.61 -2.94 -12.05
C THR A 1 58.87 -2.25 -10.92
N MET A 2 58.07 -1.24 -11.24
CA MET A 2 57.32 -0.45 -10.26
C MET A 2 55.95 -0.16 -10.88
N ASP A 3 55.13 -1.20 -10.95
CA ASP A 3 53.73 -1.09 -11.32
C ASP A 3 52.93 -1.61 -10.13
N SER A 4 52.16 -0.72 -9.51
CA SER A 4 51.25 -1.06 -8.41
C SER A 4 49.97 -1.73 -8.92
N GLY A 5 49.83 -1.96 -10.23
CA GLY A 5 48.70 -2.67 -10.86
C GLY A 5 47.40 -1.87 -10.85
N LEU A 6 47.46 -0.55 -10.73
CA LEU A 6 46.28 0.33 -10.67
C LEU A 6 46.09 1.08 -12.00
N GLY A 7 44.94 0.85 -12.65
CA GLY A 7 44.55 1.42 -13.96
C GLY A 7 44.91 0.56 -15.18
N ASP A 8 44.27 0.80 -16.33
CA ASP A 8 44.66 0.23 -17.64
C ASP A 8 44.72 1.33 -18.72
N PRO A 9 45.93 1.65 -19.25
CA PRO A 9 47.22 1.12 -18.83
C PRO A 9 47.61 1.59 -17.42
N PRO A 10 48.44 0.82 -16.70
CA PRO A 10 48.82 1.11 -15.32
C PRO A 10 49.51 2.46 -15.17
N VAL A 11 49.13 3.21 -14.14
CA VAL A 11 49.66 4.54 -13.84
C VAL A 11 50.51 4.51 -12.57
N SER A 12 51.73 5.03 -12.64
CA SER A 12 52.62 5.12 -11.48
C SER A 12 52.21 6.27 -10.57
N ASN A 13 51.92 5.97 -9.30
CA ASN A 13 51.65 6.99 -8.30
C ASN A 13 52.96 7.48 -7.65
N VAL A 14 53.28 8.76 -7.84
CA VAL A 14 54.49 9.40 -7.31
C VAL A 14 54.15 10.70 -6.61
N VAL A 15 54.88 10.99 -5.53
CA VAL A 15 54.83 12.28 -4.83
C VAL A 15 56.05 13.09 -5.26
N VAL A 16 55.84 14.34 -5.70
CA VAL A 16 56.95 15.22 -6.10
C VAL A 16 57.34 16.12 -4.94
N VAL A 17 58.59 16.02 -4.48
CA VAL A 17 59.15 16.89 -3.42
C VAL A 17 60.48 17.47 -3.92
N GLY A 18 60.60 18.80 -3.95
CA GLY A 18 61.83 19.48 -4.38
C GLY A 18 62.25 19.19 -5.84
N GLY A 19 61.29 18.83 -6.70
CA GLY A 19 61.55 18.46 -8.11
C GLY A 19 61.97 17.00 -8.32
N GLY A 20 62.08 16.20 -7.26
CA GLY A 20 62.31 14.75 -7.34
C GLY A 20 61.00 13.96 -7.21
N SER A 21 60.84 12.93 -8.03
CA SER A 21 59.73 11.97 -7.93
C SER A 21 60.05 10.88 -6.92
N ILE A 22 59.22 10.75 -5.89
CA ILE A 22 59.34 9.76 -4.81
C ILE A 22 58.20 8.75 -4.94
N ALA A 23 58.53 7.46 -4.88
CA ALA A 23 57.51 6.40 -4.92
C ALA A 23 56.62 6.50 -3.67
N ALA A 24 55.29 6.52 -3.89
CA ALA A 24 54.35 6.49 -2.78
C ALA A 24 54.41 5.14 -2.06
N THR A 25 54.47 5.16 -0.73
CA THR A 25 54.27 3.94 0.07
C THR A 25 52.77 3.73 0.24
N GLY A 26 52.22 2.70 -0.40
CA GLY A 26 50.82 2.33 -0.23
C GLY A 26 50.58 1.74 1.17
N VAL A 27 49.65 2.33 1.92
CA VAL A 27 49.12 1.73 3.14
C VAL A 27 47.72 1.23 2.81
N SER A 28 47.46 -0.06 3.03
CA SER A 28 46.12 -0.60 2.89
C SER A 28 45.19 0.06 3.90
N GLY A 29 44.09 0.63 3.42
CA GLY A 29 42.99 1.14 4.24
C GLY A 29 41.69 0.49 3.81
N ALA A 30 40.68 0.55 4.68
CA ALA A 30 39.30 0.21 4.34
C ALA A 30 38.45 1.47 4.51
N LEU A 31 37.48 1.64 3.61
CA LEU A 31 36.37 2.56 3.80
C LEU A 31 35.17 1.69 4.17
N GLU A 32 34.60 1.94 5.33
CA GLU A 32 33.34 1.31 5.75
C GLU A 32 32.21 2.26 5.36
N PHE A 33 31.37 1.82 4.43
CA PHE A 33 30.12 2.51 4.12
C PHE A 33 29.05 1.96 5.04
N THR A 34 28.65 2.73 6.04
CA THR A 34 27.41 2.44 6.76
C THR A 34 26.27 2.87 5.84
N GLY A 35 25.53 1.91 5.29
CA GLY A 35 24.33 2.23 4.53
C GLY A 35 23.35 2.97 5.43
N THR A 36 23.12 4.24 5.16
CA THR A 36 22.03 4.99 5.77
C THR A 36 20.75 4.70 4.98
N THR A 37 19.73 4.21 5.67
CA THR A 37 18.41 4.00 5.07
C THR A 37 17.62 5.29 5.21
N THR A 38 17.06 5.78 4.11
CA THR A 38 16.05 6.84 4.14
C THR A 38 14.70 6.23 4.51
N ASN A 39 13.88 6.98 5.24
CA ASN A 39 12.51 6.55 5.51
C ASN A 39 11.61 6.96 4.35
N PRO A 40 10.72 6.06 3.89
CA PRO A 40 9.72 6.44 2.89
C PRO A 40 8.73 7.45 3.46
N PHE A 41 8.08 8.23 2.60
CA PHE A 41 7.08 9.20 3.01
C PHE A 41 5.98 9.39 1.95
N ASN A 42 4.89 10.02 2.37
CA ASN A 42 3.83 10.53 1.50
C ASN A 42 3.92 12.05 1.48
N VAL A 43 4.01 12.66 0.30
CA VAL A 43 3.98 14.11 0.17
C VAL A 43 2.59 14.63 0.57
N GLY A 44 2.56 15.69 1.36
CA GLY A 44 1.34 16.30 1.90
C GLY A 44 0.80 15.64 3.17
N ASP A 45 1.43 14.58 3.68
CA ASP A 45 1.12 13.91 4.96
C ASP A 45 2.00 14.49 6.08
N CYS A 46 1.64 15.68 6.55
CA CYS A 46 2.42 16.43 7.53
C CYS A 46 2.26 15.91 8.96
N ASN A 47 1.08 15.39 9.27
CA ASN A 47 0.78 14.86 10.59
C ASN A 47 1.15 13.36 10.72
N ALA A 48 1.67 12.75 9.66
CA ALA A 48 2.06 11.35 9.57
C ALA A 48 0.89 10.41 9.90
N ASP A 49 -0.32 10.70 9.42
CA ASP A 49 -1.50 9.83 9.51
C ASP A 49 -1.71 8.99 8.23
N GLY A 50 -0.78 9.07 7.28
CA GLY A 50 -0.81 8.33 6.02
C GLY A 50 -1.68 9.00 4.94
N LEU A 51 -2.39 10.07 5.27
CA LEU A 51 -3.28 10.78 4.36
C LEU A 51 -2.81 12.19 4.05
N THR A 52 -3.27 12.71 2.91
CA THR A 52 -3.13 14.13 2.56
C THR A 52 -4.51 14.76 2.54
N ASN A 53 -4.88 15.43 3.63
CA ASN A 53 -6.21 15.96 3.86
C ASN A 53 -6.19 17.31 4.62
N ILE A 54 -7.34 17.71 5.17
CA ILE A 54 -7.48 18.97 5.92
C ILE A 54 -6.65 19.00 7.21
N ALA A 55 -6.44 17.85 7.85
CA ALA A 55 -5.67 17.71 9.07
C ALA A 55 -4.21 18.13 8.86
N ASP A 56 -3.63 17.85 7.70
CA ASP A 56 -2.28 18.26 7.31
C ASP A 56 -2.15 19.77 7.22
N ILE A 57 -3.14 20.42 6.59
CA ILE A 57 -3.19 21.90 6.50
C ILE A 57 -3.20 22.50 7.90
N VAL A 58 -4.03 21.95 8.81
CA VAL A 58 -4.13 22.42 10.19
C VAL A 58 -2.84 22.17 10.95
N TRP A 59 -2.21 21.00 10.75
CA TRP A 59 -0.94 20.64 11.35
C TRP A 59 0.16 21.62 10.95
N THR A 60 0.35 21.84 9.64
CA THR A 60 1.35 22.78 9.10
C THR A 60 1.21 24.17 9.72
N LEU A 61 -0.01 24.73 9.72
CA LEU A 61 -0.23 26.07 10.26
C LEU A 61 -0.04 26.11 11.78
N SER A 62 -0.39 25.03 12.48
CA SER A 62 -0.20 24.92 13.94
C SER A 62 1.28 24.88 14.30
N GLU A 63 2.07 24.07 13.59
CA GLU A 63 3.52 23.98 13.77
C GLU A 63 4.19 25.33 13.49
N LEU A 64 3.92 25.93 12.34
CA LEU A 64 4.58 27.17 11.90
C LEU A 64 4.22 28.40 12.75
N PHE A 65 2.97 28.51 13.21
CA PHE A 65 2.46 29.76 13.80
C PHE A 65 1.98 29.67 15.24
N LEU A 66 1.66 28.47 15.73
CA LEU A 66 1.01 28.28 17.03
C LEU A 66 1.86 27.51 18.04
N SER A 67 3.12 27.21 17.70
CA SER A 67 3.97 26.31 18.51
C SER A 67 3.29 24.96 18.75
N GLY A 68 2.64 24.46 17.70
CA GLY A 68 2.04 23.13 17.67
C GLY A 68 3.09 22.01 17.72
N PRO A 69 2.64 20.75 17.67
CA PRO A 69 3.53 19.61 17.51
C PRO A 69 4.39 19.75 16.24
N THR A 70 5.63 19.31 16.31
CA THR A 70 6.56 19.36 15.18
C THR A 70 6.53 18.08 14.38
N THR A 71 6.63 18.17 13.05
CA THR A 71 6.84 16.99 12.20
C THR A 71 8.24 16.41 12.43
N ASN A 72 8.36 15.09 12.24
CA ASN A 72 9.65 14.40 12.16
C ASN A 72 10.01 14.04 10.71
N CYS A 73 9.23 14.52 9.74
CA CYS A 73 9.39 14.29 8.31
C CYS A 73 9.09 15.58 7.53
N GLU A 74 10.03 16.53 7.56
CA GLU A 74 9.85 17.83 6.89
C GLU A 74 9.67 17.70 5.38
N ILE A 75 10.30 16.71 4.75
CA ILE A 75 10.14 16.44 3.31
C ILE A 75 8.72 15.96 2.92
N ALA A 76 7.96 15.40 3.87
CA ALA A 76 6.54 15.11 3.64
C ALA A 76 5.69 16.38 3.65
N CYS A 77 6.18 17.44 4.29
CA CYS A 77 5.46 18.69 4.43
C CYS A 77 5.70 19.71 3.32
N ASP A 78 6.81 19.61 2.59
CA ASP A 78 7.06 20.39 1.38
C ASP A 78 6.16 19.89 0.24
N SER A 79 4.93 20.41 0.22
CA SER A 79 3.87 19.95 -0.69
C SER A 79 4.02 20.53 -2.09
N ASN A 80 4.77 21.63 -2.22
CA ASN A 80 4.98 22.32 -3.49
C ASN A 80 6.35 22.03 -4.13
N ASP A 81 7.22 21.26 -3.46
CA ASP A 81 8.57 20.84 -3.87
C ASP A 81 9.48 22.04 -4.20
N ASP A 82 9.38 23.11 -3.41
CA ASP A 82 10.24 24.30 -3.54
C ASP A 82 11.49 24.25 -2.64
N GLY A 83 11.60 23.21 -1.81
CA GLY A 83 12.71 22.95 -0.89
C GLY A 83 12.55 23.62 0.47
N PHE A 84 11.39 24.23 0.76
CA PHE A 84 11.10 24.87 2.03
C PHE A 84 9.78 24.37 2.61
N TYR A 85 9.79 24.06 3.91
CA TYR A 85 8.57 23.83 4.67
C TYR A 85 8.06 25.18 5.23
N ASP A 86 7.04 25.77 4.59
CA ASP A 86 6.45 27.04 4.98
C ASP A 86 4.93 27.14 4.74
N ALA A 87 4.37 28.35 4.87
CA ALA A 87 2.93 28.57 4.74
C ALA A 87 2.41 28.35 3.30
N GLY A 88 3.30 28.38 2.31
CA GLY A 88 3.04 28.04 0.92
C GLY A 88 2.57 26.60 0.76
N ASP A 89 3.09 25.68 1.56
CA ASP A 89 2.68 24.26 1.54
C ASP A 89 1.25 24.07 2.01
N ALA A 90 0.88 24.70 3.12
CA ALA A 90 -0.50 24.69 3.60
C ALA A 90 -1.47 25.24 2.55
N ILE A 91 -1.07 26.29 1.82
CA ILE A 91 -1.87 26.86 0.73
C ILE A 91 -1.95 25.89 -0.45
N TYR A 92 -0.85 25.23 -0.80
CA TYR A 92 -0.79 24.25 -1.88
C TYR A 92 -1.72 23.07 -1.60
N THR A 93 -1.62 22.47 -0.42
CA THR A 93 -2.47 21.36 0.03
C THR A 93 -3.94 21.80 0.14
N ALA A 94 -4.23 23.02 0.60
CA ALA A 94 -5.59 23.56 0.59
C ALA A 94 -6.17 23.71 -0.82
N ASN A 95 -5.37 24.16 -1.79
CA ASN A 95 -5.81 24.24 -3.19
C ASN A 95 -6.12 22.85 -3.75
N TYR A 96 -5.28 21.85 -3.46
CA TYR A 96 -5.53 20.47 -3.83
C TYR A 96 -6.84 19.95 -3.23
N VAL A 97 -6.97 20.01 -1.89
CA VAL A 97 -8.09 19.44 -1.14
C VAL A 97 -9.42 20.11 -1.45
N PHE A 98 -9.47 21.44 -1.56
CA PHE A 98 -10.73 22.18 -1.66
C PHE A 98 -11.09 22.67 -3.07
N LEU A 99 -10.09 22.91 -3.91
CA LEU A 99 -10.27 23.60 -5.19
C LEU A 99 -9.92 22.74 -6.41
N ALA A 100 -9.67 21.44 -6.20
CA ALA A 100 -9.19 20.54 -7.25
C ALA A 100 -7.94 21.10 -7.97
N GLY A 101 -7.05 21.72 -7.19
CA GLY A 101 -5.74 22.17 -7.65
C GLY A 101 -4.81 20.98 -7.97
N PRO A 102 -3.57 21.26 -8.41
CA PRO A 102 -2.56 20.22 -8.59
C PRO A 102 -2.34 19.41 -7.32
N ALA A 103 -2.11 18.10 -7.46
CA ALA A 103 -1.72 17.25 -6.33
C ALA A 103 -0.33 17.65 -5.81
N PRO A 104 -0.04 17.46 -4.50
CA PRO A 104 1.30 17.72 -3.95
C PRO A 104 2.41 16.98 -4.71
N VAL A 105 3.58 17.60 -4.75
CA VAL A 105 4.68 17.20 -5.63
C VAL A 105 5.65 16.29 -4.88
N GLY A 106 5.59 14.98 -5.15
CA GLY A 106 6.43 14.01 -4.46
C GLY A 106 5.85 12.60 -4.48
N PRO A 107 6.44 11.66 -3.71
CA PRO A 107 5.93 10.29 -3.60
C PRO A 107 4.62 10.26 -2.80
N THR A 108 3.61 9.55 -3.30
CA THR A 108 2.28 9.43 -2.63
C THR A 108 1.96 8.02 -2.12
N ASN A 109 2.90 7.07 -2.28
CA ASN A 109 2.73 5.66 -1.87
C ASN A 109 3.99 5.17 -1.15
N CYS A 110 4.40 5.90 -0.11
CA CYS A 110 5.55 5.58 0.73
C CYS A 110 6.81 5.32 -0.09
N GLY A 111 7.15 6.33 -0.87
CA GLY A 111 8.33 6.37 -1.70
C GLY A 111 9.46 7.16 -1.07
N THR A 112 10.59 7.17 -1.78
CA THR A 112 11.76 8.00 -1.46
C THR A 112 12.10 8.86 -2.68
N THR A 113 12.62 10.06 -2.45
CA THR A 113 13.05 10.97 -3.54
C THR A 113 14.56 10.88 -3.77
N PRO A 114 15.07 11.00 -5.01
CA PRO A 114 16.50 11.07 -5.27
C PRO A 114 17.18 12.21 -4.49
N GLY A 115 18.23 11.88 -3.74
CA GLY A 115 18.96 12.86 -2.92
C GLY A 115 18.43 13.04 -1.50
N GLN A 116 17.34 12.34 -1.14
CA GLN A 116 16.87 12.27 0.24
C GLN A 116 17.96 11.78 1.18
N THR A 117 18.06 12.43 2.32
CA THR A 117 18.92 12.09 3.45
C THR A 117 18.08 11.54 4.61
N PRO A 118 18.67 10.76 5.55
CA PRO A 118 17.95 10.30 6.73
C PRO A 118 17.37 11.43 7.59
N GLU A 119 17.99 12.62 7.56
CA GLU A 119 17.56 13.79 8.32
C GLU A 119 16.28 14.42 7.76
N ASP A 120 16.04 14.31 6.45
CA ASP A 120 14.85 14.85 5.79
C ASP A 120 13.55 14.17 6.27
N CYS A 121 13.67 12.93 6.74
CA CYS A 121 12.57 12.17 7.32
C CYS A 121 13.07 11.17 8.38
N VAL A 122 13.09 11.61 9.64
CA VAL A 122 13.52 10.80 10.79
C VAL A 122 12.51 9.71 11.12
N SER A 123 11.23 10.01 10.98
CA SER A 123 10.14 9.03 11.12
C SER A 123 8.91 9.46 10.35
N SER A 124 8.30 8.52 9.64
CA SER A 124 6.96 8.62 9.07
C SER A 124 6.16 7.40 9.49
N ASN A 125 4.83 7.49 9.54
CA ASN A 125 3.98 6.31 9.63
C ASN A 125 3.65 5.77 8.23
N CYS A 126 4.56 5.98 7.28
CA CYS A 126 4.33 5.62 5.91
C CYS A 126 4.44 4.10 5.73
N VAL A 127 3.30 3.44 5.54
CA VAL A 127 3.23 2.00 5.25
C VAL A 127 3.18 1.81 3.74
N PRO A 128 4.01 0.94 3.12
CA PRO A 128 4.15 0.72 1.66
C PRO A 128 2.89 0.38 0.83
N ASP A 129 1.68 0.59 1.35
CA ASP A 129 0.43 0.26 0.69
C ASP A 129 -0.66 1.34 0.76
N GLY A 130 -0.33 2.61 1.04
CA GLY A 130 -1.18 3.77 0.71
C GLY A 130 -2.66 3.73 1.12
N GLY A 131 -3.05 2.83 2.03
CA GLY A 131 -4.43 2.70 2.46
C GLY A 131 -4.74 3.83 3.42
N PRO A 132 -5.86 4.57 3.25
CA PRO A 132 -6.33 5.46 4.29
C PRO A 132 -6.39 4.71 5.64
N ASP A 133 -6.10 5.43 6.73
CA ASP A 133 -6.48 5.01 8.10
C ASP A 133 -7.98 4.63 8.19
N PHE A 134 -8.77 5.01 7.18
CA PHE A 134 -10.16 4.63 6.93
C PHE A 134 -10.42 4.29 5.46
N LEU A 135 -10.36 3.00 5.11
CA LEU A 135 -10.84 2.47 3.84
C LEU A 135 -12.36 2.63 3.79
N THR A 136 -12.84 3.07 2.63
CA THR A 136 -14.27 3.22 2.36
C THR A 136 -14.68 2.29 1.24
N PHE A 137 -15.89 1.74 1.35
CA PHE A 137 -16.40 0.85 0.33
C PHE A 137 -16.44 1.51 -1.06
N GLU A 138 -16.94 2.74 -1.16
CA GLU A 138 -17.16 3.41 -2.45
C GLU A 138 -15.87 3.73 -3.21
N ILE A 139 -14.80 4.09 -2.50
CA ILE A 139 -13.54 4.51 -3.12
C ILE A 139 -12.62 3.31 -3.35
N ASP A 140 -12.52 2.42 -2.37
CA ASP A 140 -11.43 1.45 -2.34
C ASP A 140 -11.87 0.06 -2.81
N VAL A 141 -13.10 -0.36 -2.46
CA VAL A 141 -13.58 -1.74 -2.72
C VAL A 141 -14.49 -1.82 -3.93
N GLN A 142 -15.40 -0.86 -4.11
CA GLN A 142 -16.37 -0.84 -5.20
C GLN A 142 -15.71 -0.88 -6.59
N PRO A 143 -14.60 -0.17 -6.88
CA PRO A 143 -13.93 -0.25 -8.19
C PRO A 143 -13.44 -1.67 -8.51
N MET A 144 -12.90 -2.37 -7.51
CA MET A 144 -12.44 -3.75 -7.65
C MET A 144 -13.62 -4.69 -7.93
N LEU A 145 -14.71 -4.61 -7.15
CA LEU A 145 -15.90 -5.42 -7.39
C LEU A 145 -16.47 -5.16 -8.78
N THR A 146 -16.44 -3.91 -9.23
CA THR A 146 -16.90 -3.47 -10.54
C THR A 146 -16.11 -4.13 -11.67
N ALA A 147 -14.78 -4.11 -11.58
CA ALA A 147 -13.90 -4.63 -12.63
C ALA A 147 -13.86 -6.15 -12.66
N SER A 148 -13.80 -6.78 -11.48
CA SER A 148 -13.39 -8.19 -11.34
C SER A 148 -14.54 -9.14 -11.04
N CYS A 149 -15.68 -8.65 -10.55
CA CYS A 149 -16.78 -9.49 -10.05
C CYS A 149 -18.10 -9.25 -10.77
N MET A 150 -18.47 -7.98 -10.98
CA MET A 150 -19.76 -7.63 -11.60
C MET A 150 -20.04 -8.32 -12.95
N PRO A 151 -19.08 -8.61 -13.86
CA PRO A 151 -19.39 -9.31 -15.11
C PRO A 151 -20.18 -10.62 -14.95
N CYS A 152 -20.04 -11.29 -13.81
CA CYS A 152 -20.77 -12.52 -13.48
C CYS A 152 -21.85 -12.32 -12.39
N HIS A 153 -21.74 -11.27 -11.59
CA HIS A 153 -22.59 -10.99 -10.43
C HIS A 153 -23.62 -9.88 -10.69
N THR A 154 -24.24 -9.93 -11.88
CA THR A 154 -25.35 -9.04 -12.28
C THR A 154 -26.72 -9.74 -12.14
N PRO A 155 -27.85 -9.02 -12.24
CA PRO A 155 -29.18 -9.64 -12.19
C PRO A 155 -29.40 -10.70 -13.27
N THR A 156 -28.71 -10.63 -14.40
CA THR A 156 -28.80 -11.62 -15.48
C THR A 156 -27.68 -12.66 -15.45
N GLY A 157 -26.58 -12.38 -14.74
CA GLY A 157 -25.34 -13.16 -14.81
C GLY A 157 -24.71 -13.16 -16.21
N SER A 158 -23.61 -13.90 -16.35
CA SER A 158 -22.87 -14.01 -17.62
C SER A 158 -23.57 -14.89 -18.67
N GLN A 159 -24.50 -15.75 -18.26
CA GLN A 159 -25.21 -16.71 -19.12
C GLN A 159 -26.73 -16.53 -19.14
N GLY A 160 -27.27 -15.45 -18.54
CA GLY A 160 -28.72 -15.23 -18.48
C GLY A 160 -29.45 -16.04 -17.40
N ASN A 161 -28.72 -16.73 -16.52
CA ASN A 161 -29.27 -17.60 -15.47
C ASN A 161 -29.37 -16.90 -14.10
N GLY A 162 -29.24 -15.58 -14.06
CA GLY A 162 -29.16 -14.82 -12.82
C GLY A 162 -27.75 -14.71 -12.25
N PRO A 163 -27.58 -14.00 -11.12
CA PRO A 163 -26.28 -13.78 -10.51
C PRO A 163 -25.60 -15.10 -10.12
N SER A 164 -24.31 -15.24 -10.46
CA SER A 164 -23.51 -16.40 -10.04
C SER A 164 -23.56 -16.57 -8.52
N ALA A 165 -23.83 -17.81 -8.06
CA ALA A 165 -24.01 -18.17 -6.65
C ALA A 165 -25.05 -17.31 -5.89
N GLY A 166 -25.98 -16.65 -6.60
CA GLY A 166 -26.97 -15.77 -5.99
C GLY A 166 -26.41 -14.42 -5.51
N LEU A 167 -25.11 -14.14 -5.71
CA LEU A 167 -24.47 -12.91 -5.27
C LEU A 167 -24.67 -11.78 -6.28
N LEU A 168 -25.32 -10.69 -5.85
CA LEU A 168 -25.62 -9.52 -6.65
C LEU A 168 -24.74 -8.33 -6.25
N LEU A 169 -23.88 -7.87 -7.16
CA LEU A 169 -22.92 -6.78 -6.90
C LEU A 169 -23.23 -5.49 -7.66
N THR A 170 -24.44 -5.38 -8.24
CA THR A 170 -24.91 -4.15 -8.89
C THR A 170 -25.84 -3.37 -7.97
N GLU A 171 -26.01 -2.08 -8.26
CA GLU A 171 -26.92 -1.13 -7.58
C GLU A 171 -26.54 -0.79 -6.13
N ASN A 172 -26.55 -1.78 -5.22
CA ASN A 172 -26.25 -1.63 -3.80
C ASN A 172 -25.32 -2.76 -3.33
N ALA A 173 -24.11 -2.81 -3.88
CA ALA A 173 -23.18 -3.91 -3.62
C ALA A 173 -22.86 -4.05 -2.13
N LEU A 174 -22.57 -2.96 -1.41
CA LEU A 174 -22.31 -2.99 0.04
C LEU A 174 -23.47 -3.61 0.81
N GLY A 175 -24.69 -3.14 0.57
CA GLY A 175 -25.87 -3.68 1.25
C GLY A 175 -26.19 -5.14 0.89
N ASN A 176 -25.66 -5.64 -0.21
CA ASN A 176 -25.81 -7.04 -0.63
C ASN A 176 -24.73 -7.97 -0.07
N ILE A 177 -23.64 -7.43 0.52
CA ILE A 177 -22.54 -8.24 1.08
C ILE A 177 -22.36 -8.08 2.58
N LEU A 178 -22.58 -6.88 3.12
CA LEU A 178 -22.32 -6.60 4.54
C LEU A 178 -23.39 -7.20 5.43
N GLY A 179 -23.01 -8.13 6.30
CA GLY A 179 -23.92 -8.83 7.21
C GLY A 179 -24.91 -9.77 6.51
N VAL A 180 -24.68 -10.09 5.24
CA VAL A 180 -25.54 -10.99 4.45
C VAL A 180 -24.96 -12.40 4.50
N ALA A 181 -25.76 -13.39 4.90
CA ALA A 181 -25.33 -14.79 4.96
C ALA A 181 -24.87 -15.30 3.58
N SER A 182 -23.75 -16.05 3.54
CA SER A 182 -23.29 -16.69 2.32
C SER A 182 -24.22 -17.84 1.90
N GLY A 183 -24.48 -17.93 0.59
CA GLY A 183 -25.23 -19.05 0.00
C GLY A 183 -24.44 -20.35 -0.09
N GLU A 184 -23.11 -20.28 -0.12
CA GLU A 184 -22.21 -21.45 -0.18
C GLU A 184 -21.82 -21.94 1.23
N CYS A 185 -21.78 -21.04 2.22
CA CYS A 185 -21.46 -21.34 3.62
C CYS A 185 -22.38 -20.53 4.54
N ASN A 186 -23.56 -21.06 4.86
CA ASN A 186 -24.62 -20.33 5.58
C ASN A 186 -24.29 -20.00 7.05
N ILE A 187 -23.16 -20.47 7.56
CA ILE A 187 -22.64 -20.16 8.91
C ILE A 187 -21.90 -18.83 8.91
N LEU A 188 -21.34 -18.41 7.77
CA LEU A 188 -20.59 -17.18 7.63
C LEU A 188 -21.37 -16.16 6.81
N ASN A 189 -21.18 -14.87 7.13
CA ASN A 189 -21.61 -13.80 6.24
C ASN A 189 -20.63 -13.66 5.07
N LEU A 190 -21.10 -13.08 3.97
CA LEU A 190 -20.26 -12.64 2.87
C LEU A 190 -19.19 -11.68 3.38
N VAL A 191 -19.59 -10.63 4.11
CA VAL A 191 -18.69 -9.75 4.87
C VAL A 191 -19.21 -9.58 6.30
N THR A 192 -18.33 -9.81 7.28
CA THR A 192 -18.52 -9.49 8.70
C THR A 192 -17.58 -8.34 9.04
N ALA A 193 -18.13 -7.16 9.36
CA ALA A 193 -17.36 -6.00 9.77
C ALA A 193 -16.40 -6.33 10.93
N GLY A 194 -15.12 -5.99 10.77
CA GLY A 194 -14.06 -6.22 11.75
C GLY A 194 -13.53 -7.65 11.81
N ASP A 195 -13.94 -8.53 10.89
CA ASP A 195 -13.51 -9.93 10.86
C ASP A 195 -13.39 -10.48 9.43
N SER A 196 -12.25 -10.20 8.79
CA SER A 196 -11.87 -10.74 7.48
C SER A 196 -11.82 -12.27 7.49
N SER A 197 -11.28 -12.86 8.57
CA SER A 197 -11.21 -14.31 8.77
C SER A 197 -12.59 -14.96 8.88
N GLY A 198 -13.60 -14.27 9.39
CA GLY A 198 -14.99 -14.72 9.44
C GLY A 198 -15.82 -14.36 8.21
N SER A 199 -15.21 -13.75 7.18
CA SER A 199 -15.90 -13.25 5.99
C SER A 199 -15.75 -14.20 4.81
N TRP A 200 -16.86 -14.79 4.35
CA TRP A 200 -16.85 -15.75 3.24
C TRP A 200 -16.30 -15.14 1.95
N LEU A 201 -16.69 -13.91 1.61
CA LEU A 201 -16.22 -13.23 0.41
C LEU A 201 -14.70 -13.06 0.42
N PHE A 202 -14.13 -12.68 1.57
CA PHE A 202 -12.68 -12.56 1.72
C PHE A 202 -11.98 -13.90 1.52
N ARG A 203 -12.46 -14.96 2.17
CA ARG A 203 -11.89 -16.30 2.00
C ARG A 203 -11.96 -16.80 0.57
N LYS A 204 -13.04 -16.50 -0.15
CA LYS A 204 -13.18 -16.82 -1.56
C LYS A 204 -12.15 -16.11 -2.43
N ILE A 205 -11.80 -14.85 -2.14
CA ILE A 205 -10.80 -14.11 -2.93
C ILE A 205 -9.36 -14.43 -2.52
N ALA A 206 -9.11 -14.72 -1.24
CA ALA A 206 -7.81 -15.12 -0.71
C ALA A 206 -7.48 -16.60 -0.97
N GLY A 207 -8.49 -17.44 -1.25
CA GLY A 207 -8.34 -18.87 -1.47
C GLY A 207 -8.32 -19.72 -0.20
N THR A 208 -8.61 -19.12 0.96
CA THR A 208 -8.64 -19.75 2.29
C THR A 208 -10.02 -20.33 2.67
N HIS A 209 -10.94 -20.41 1.70
CA HIS A 209 -12.29 -20.98 1.89
C HIS A 209 -12.31 -22.50 2.03
N VAL A 210 -11.16 -23.16 1.89
CA VAL A 210 -10.96 -24.60 2.07
C VAL A 210 -10.02 -24.92 3.25
N ASP A 211 -9.67 -23.92 4.05
CA ASP A 211 -8.84 -24.12 5.23
C ASP A 211 -9.57 -24.96 6.28
N GLN A 212 -8.80 -25.68 7.11
CA GLN A 212 -9.35 -26.65 8.06
C GLN A 212 -10.36 -26.03 9.03
N ASP A 213 -10.17 -24.77 9.42
CA ASP A 213 -11.09 -24.06 10.31
C ASP A 213 -12.48 -23.88 9.68
N ILE A 214 -12.57 -23.76 8.35
CA ILE A 214 -13.83 -23.69 7.60
C ILE A 214 -14.46 -25.07 7.43
N LEU A 215 -13.64 -26.07 7.14
CA LEU A 215 -14.10 -27.45 7.03
C LEU A 215 -14.67 -27.94 8.37
N ASP A 216 -14.06 -27.55 9.48
CA ASP A 216 -14.51 -27.85 10.84
C ASP A 216 -15.86 -27.18 11.18
N LEU A 217 -16.18 -26.04 10.54
CA LEU A 217 -17.52 -25.43 10.63
C LEU A 217 -18.56 -26.21 9.82
N GLY A 218 -18.16 -27.19 9.01
CA GLY A 218 -19.06 -27.93 8.12
C GLY A 218 -19.45 -27.16 6.86
N CYS A 219 -18.81 -26.02 6.62
CA CYS A 219 -18.81 -25.42 5.30
C CYS A 219 -17.96 -26.31 4.39
N CYS A 220 -18.45 -26.58 3.18
CA CYS A 220 -17.79 -27.48 2.25
C CYS A 220 -17.65 -28.95 2.67
N ALA A 221 -18.63 -29.49 3.40
CA ALA A 221 -18.58 -30.89 3.80
C ALA A 221 -18.38 -31.83 2.60
N ASP A 222 -17.40 -32.74 2.71
CA ASP A 222 -17.21 -33.85 1.77
C ASP A 222 -18.52 -34.67 1.68
N THR A 223 -19.15 -34.68 0.51
CA THR A 223 -20.42 -35.36 0.26
C THR A 223 -20.25 -36.67 -0.49
N ASP A 224 -19.09 -36.93 -1.09
CA ASP A 224 -18.84 -38.10 -1.94
C ASP A 224 -17.79 -39.09 -1.39
N GLY A 225 -17.12 -38.72 -0.30
CA GLY A 225 -16.19 -39.54 0.48
C GLY A 225 -14.78 -39.59 -0.08
N ASP A 226 -14.41 -38.67 -0.98
CA ASP A 226 -13.06 -38.60 -1.56
C ASP A 226 -12.04 -37.81 -0.71
N SER A 227 -12.49 -37.27 0.43
CA SER A 227 -11.71 -36.42 1.34
C SER A 227 -11.35 -35.03 0.77
N GLU A 228 -12.02 -34.58 -0.29
CA GLU A 228 -11.94 -33.22 -0.81
C GLU A 228 -13.18 -32.38 -0.42
N PRO A 229 -13.04 -31.05 -0.24
CA PRO A 229 -14.18 -30.19 0.08
C PRO A 229 -15.15 -30.04 -1.10
N ASP A 230 -16.41 -30.39 -0.90
CA ASP A 230 -17.47 -30.27 -1.90
C ASP A 230 -18.22 -28.94 -1.81
N GLY A 231 -18.81 -28.50 -2.93
CA GLY A 231 -19.82 -27.43 -2.92
C GLY A 231 -19.32 -26.00 -2.72
N CYS A 232 -18.04 -25.77 -2.38
CA CYS A 232 -17.48 -24.40 -2.29
C CYS A 232 -17.02 -23.82 -3.62
N GLY A 233 -16.73 -24.64 -4.63
CA GLY A 233 -16.02 -24.20 -5.83
C GLY A 233 -14.57 -23.70 -5.55
N GLN A 234 -13.88 -23.18 -6.58
CA GLN A 234 -12.51 -22.65 -6.45
C GLN A 234 -12.50 -21.20 -5.93
N GLN A 235 -11.30 -20.72 -5.61
CA GLN A 235 -10.97 -19.32 -5.36
C GLN A 235 -11.52 -18.42 -6.47
N MET A 236 -12.02 -17.26 -6.09
CA MET A 236 -12.59 -16.24 -6.97
C MET A 236 -11.64 -15.03 -7.10
N PRO A 237 -11.75 -14.25 -8.19
CA PRO A 237 -12.51 -14.52 -9.41
C PRO A 237 -11.92 -15.70 -10.20
N ARG A 238 -12.75 -16.41 -10.98
CA ARG A 238 -12.33 -17.59 -11.75
C ARG A 238 -12.22 -17.30 -13.25
N GLY A 239 -11.51 -18.17 -13.97
CA GLY A 239 -11.43 -18.13 -15.42
C GLY A 239 -10.63 -16.93 -15.93
N SER A 240 -11.17 -16.23 -16.95
CA SER A 240 -10.51 -15.05 -17.56
C SER A 240 -10.40 -13.84 -16.64
N PHE A 241 -11.08 -13.87 -15.49
CA PHE A 241 -11.02 -12.83 -14.46
C PHE A 241 -10.06 -13.20 -13.32
N CYS A 242 -9.51 -14.43 -13.34
CA CYS A 242 -8.53 -14.81 -12.33
C CYS A 242 -7.19 -14.11 -12.61
N CYS A 243 -6.48 -13.63 -11.61
CA CYS A 243 -6.82 -13.58 -10.18
C CYS A 243 -6.54 -12.17 -9.67
N LEU A 244 -7.11 -11.80 -8.51
CA LEU A 244 -6.72 -10.54 -7.86
C LEU A 244 -5.25 -10.65 -7.45
N ASP A 245 -4.52 -9.54 -7.57
CA ASP A 245 -3.17 -9.47 -7.00
C ASP A 245 -3.23 -9.36 -5.47
N GLN A 246 -2.10 -9.63 -4.83
CA GLN A 246 -2.02 -9.66 -3.37
C GLN A 246 -2.37 -8.31 -2.76
N THR A 247 -1.92 -7.21 -3.37
CA THR A 247 -2.24 -5.84 -2.93
C THR A 247 -3.75 -5.60 -2.88
N THR A 248 -4.49 -6.05 -3.89
CA THR A 248 -5.96 -5.93 -3.90
C THR A 248 -6.61 -6.79 -2.82
N ILE A 249 -6.06 -7.97 -2.53
CA ILE A 249 -6.55 -8.85 -1.47
C ILE A 249 -6.31 -8.19 -0.10
N ASP A 250 -5.10 -7.68 0.14
CA ASP A 250 -4.70 -7.01 1.38
C ASP A 250 -5.54 -5.74 1.63
N LEU A 251 -5.88 -4.99 0.57
CA LEU A 251 -6.80 -3.84 0.66
C LEU A 251 -8.20 -4.26 1.14
N VAL A 252 -8.75 -5.36 0.62
CA VAL A 252 -10.07 -5.85 1.06
C VAL A 252 -10.01 -6.38 2.48
N GLU A 253 -8.93 -7.07 2.85
CA GLU A 253 -8.69 -7.53 4.24
C GLU A 253 -8.74 -6.35 5.20
N ALA A 254 -7.92 -5.32 4.91
CA ALA A 254 -7.84 -4.11 5.70
C ALA A 254 -9.19 -3.37 5.79
N TRP A 255 -9.93 -3.26 4.68
CA TRP A 255 -11.25 -2.60 4.70
C TRP A 255 -12.24 -3.34 5.61
N ILE A 256 -12.26 -4.67 5.55
CA ILE A 256 -13.13 -5.47 6.41
C ILE A 256 -12.73 -5.26 7.87
N ASP A 257 -11.44 -5.37 8.19
CA ASP A 257 -10.93 -5.31 9.56
C ASP A 257 -11.04 -3.92 10.18
N GLN A 258 -11.10 -2.86 9.36
CA GLN A 258 -11.44 -1.49 9.76
C GLN A 258 -12.96 -1.27 10.00
N GLY A 259 -13.77 -2.31 9.86
CA GLY A 259 -15.21 -2.27 10.15
C GLY A 259 -16.12 -2.24 8.94
N ALA A 260 -15.58 -2.43 7.73
CA ALA A 260 -16.34 -2.50 6.47
C ALA A 260 -17.26 -1.27 6.24
N ASN A 261 -16.71 -0.08 6.46
CA ASN A 261 -17.42 1.21 6.32
C ASN A 261 -17.58 1.68 4.88
#